data_AF-A0A662PLJ1-F1
#
_entry.id   AF-A0A662PLJ1-F1
#
_cell.length_a   1.000
_cell.length_b   1.000
_cell.length_c   1.000
_cell.angle_alpha   90.00
_cell.angle_beta   90.00
_cell.angle_gamma   90.00
#
_symmetry.space_group_name_H-M   'P 1'
#
loop_
_entity.id
_entity.type
_entity.pdbx_description
1 polymer ?
#
loop_
_entity_poly.entity_id
_entity_poly.type
_entity_poly.pdbx_seq_one_letter_code
_entity_poly.pdbx_strand_id
1 'polypeptide(L)'
;MTQAQAQALGLGSPQARLWFSFMRFSDRLSSRLREVLEQRGIRVRDVSVLLEDYSNDEVRYRVEIDIMIYEAARVYHDGIYESCSEAIGEKVAEGEITEDEAEEEVERCVDEEVAKYDEEYGEPPFTFRFSSTNIEAELVTEIDDDGYARSYIDVLKVVYMQSPYSWVFERASDRDIERMVEAEVSQILPTIERLYKATKALYEG
;
A
#
# COMPACT_ATOMS: atom_id res chain seq x y z
N MET A 1 -39.47 -4.83 -1.35
CA MET A 1 -39.44 -3.36 -1.48
C MET A 1 -39.96 -3.00 -2.85
N THR A 2 -40.89 -2.04 -2.95
CA THR A 2 -41.45 -1.58 -4.23
C THR A 2 -40.54 -0.51 -4.87
N GLN A 3 -40.60 -0.34 -6.19
CA GLN A 3 -39.86 0.69 -6.95
C GLN A 3 -40.07 2.11 -6.38
N ALA A 4 -41.26 2.38 -5.83
CA ALA A 4 -41.63 3.64 -5.18
C ALA A 4 -40.91 3.86 -3.84
N GLN A 5 -40.59 2.80 -3.09
CA GLN A 5 -39.85 2.89 -1.83
C GLN A 5 -38.35 3.17 -2.05
N ALA A 6 -37.77 2.69 -3.16
CA ALA A 6 -36.39 2.99 -3.54
C ALA A 6 -36.21 4.44 -4.03
N GLN A 7 -37.23 5.02 -4.69
CA GLN A 7 -37.20 6.43 -5.11
C GLN A 7 -37.31 7.41 -3.92
N ALA A 8 -38.05 7.07 -2.87
CA ALA A 8 -38.21 7.92 -1.69
C ALA A 8 -36.94 8.04 -0.83
N LEU A 9 -35.99 7.10 -0.98
CA LEU A 9 -34.70 7.10 -0.27
C LEU A 9 -33.54 7.67 -1.10
N GLY A 10 -33.80 8.22 -2.29
CA GLY A 10 -32.75 8.68 -3.21
C GLY A 10 -31.96 7.56 -3.90
N LEU A 11 -32.25 6.28 -3.60
CA LEU A 11 -31.58 5.09 -4.14
C LEU A 11 -31.91 4.81 -5.63
N GLY A 12 -32.80 5.59 -6.23
CA GLY A 12 -33.17 5.49 -7.65
C GLY A 12 -32.51 6.52 -8.57
N SER A 13 -31.69 7.46 -8.05
CA SER A 13 -31.03 8.46 -8.88
C SER A 13 -29.93 7.81 -9.74
N PRO A 14 -29.64 8.35 -10.94
CA PRO A 14 -28.46 7.93 -11.73
C PRO A 14 -27.16 7.96 -10.91
N GLN A 15 -26.99 8.97 -10.06
CA GLN A 15 -25.82 9.14 -9.20
C GLN A 15 -25.70 8.03 -8.15
N ALA A 16 -26.81 7.65 -7.50
CA ALA A 16 -26.79 6.53 -6.56
C ALA A 16 -26.45 5.20 -7.26
N ARG A 17 -27.00 4.97 -8.46
CA ARG A 17 -26.69 3.76 -9.25
C ARG A 17 -25.25 3.71 -9.74
N LEU A 18 -24.70 4.84 -10.15
CA LEU A 18 -23.28 4.98 -10.49
C LEU A 18 -22.43 4.61 -9.29
N TRP A 19 -22.68 5.22 -8.13
CA TRP A 19 -21.94 4.95 -6.90
C TRP A 19 -21.97 3.46 -6.52
N PHE A 20 -23.14 2.81 -6.49
CA PHE A 20 -23.23 1.38 -6.18
C PHE A 20 -22.54 0.49 -7.20
N SER A 21 -22.55 0.87 -8.47
CA SER A 21 -21.87 0.11 -9.52
C SER A 21 -20.36 0.30 -9.46
N PHE A 22 -19.90 1.52 -9.17
CA PHE A 22 -18.50 1.82 -8.93
C PHE A 22 -17.96 1.06 -7.71
N MET A 23 -18.67 1.06 -6.58
CA MET A 23 -18.22 0.32 -5.38
C MET A 23 -18.09 -1.18 -5.66
N ARG A 24 -19.08 -1.78 -6.33
CA ARG A 24 -19.00 -3.20 -6.75
C ARG A 24 -17.85 -3.46 -7.71
N PHE A 25 -17.60 -2.54 -8.64
CA PHE A 25 -16.47 -2.61 -9.56
C PHE A 25 -15.14 -2.51 -8.81
N SER A 26 -14.99 -1.53 -7.92
CA SER A 26 -13.83 -1.30 -7.06
C SER A 26 -13.48 -2.57 -6.27
N ASP A 27 -14.43 -3.12 -5.52
CA ASP A 27 -14.21 -4.30 -4.69
C ASP A 27 -13.80 -5.53 -5.51
N ARG A 28 -14.42 -5.72 -6.67
CA ARG A 28 -14.11 -6.84 -7.57
C ARG A 28 -12.77 -6.64 -8.26
N LEU A 29 -12.44 -5.42 -8.69
CA LEU A 29 -11.18 -5.11 -9.35
C LEU A 29 -10.01 -5.27 -8.39
N SER A 30 -10.09 -4.72 -7.18
CA SER A 30 -9.02 -4.83 -6.18
C SER A 30 -8.75 -6.30 -5.80
N SER A 31 -9.82 -7.06 -5.53
CA SER A 31 -9.72 -8.50 -5.22
C SER A 31 -9.11 -9.28 -6.38
N ARG A 32 -9.56 -9.00 -7.61
CA ARG A 32 -9.09 -9.72 -8.80
C ARG A 32 -7.63 -9.40 -9.14
N LEU A 33 -7.22 -8.13 -9.06
CA LEU A 33 -5.82 -7.74 -9.26
C LEU A 33 -4.91 -8.41 -8.24
N ARG A 34 -5.28 -8.39 -6.95
CA ARG A 34 -4.52 -9.07 -5.89
C ARG A 34 -4.37 -10.56 -6.19
N GLU A 35 -5.48 -11.26 -6.45
CA GLU A 35 -5.48 -12.69 -6.76
C GLU A 35 -4.56 -13.02 -7.95
N VAL A 36 -4.67 -12.27 -9.05
CA VAL A 36 -3.92 -12.51 -10.29
C VAL A 36 -2.42 -12.24 -10.11
N LEU A 37 -2.06 -11.21 -9.34
CA LEU A 37 -0.66 -10.89 -9.02
C LEU A 37 -0.05 -11.94 -8.08
N GLU A 38 -0.76 -12.35 -7.03
CA GLU A 38 -0.31 -13.38 -6.08
C GLU A 38 -0.16 -14.75 -6.76
N GLN A 39 -1.06 -15.12 -7.67
CA GLN A 39 -0.92 -16.34 -8.50
C GLN A 39 0.35 -16.36 -9.34
N ARG A 40 0.97 -15.20 -9.61
CA ARG A 40 2.25 -15.06 -10.33
C ARG A 40 3.45 -14.99 -9.40
N GLY A 41 3.24 -15.16 -8.10
CA GLY A 41 4.29 -15.06 -7.08
C GLY A 41 4.70 -13.62 -6.75
N ILE A 42 3.89 -12.63 -7.12
CA ILE A 42 4.11 -11.23 -6.75
C ILE A 42 3.44 -11.00 -5.40
N ARG A 43 4.20 -10.59 -4.39
CA ARG A 43 3.67 -10.29 -3.05
C ARG A 43 3.05 -8.89 -3.05
N VAL A 44 1.75 -8.83 -2.82
CA VAL A 44 0.98 -7.58 -2.81
C VAL A 44 0.65 -7.21 -1.36
N ARG A 45 0.99 -5.98 -0.95
CA ARG A 45 0.60 -5.43 0.36
C ARG A 45 -0.83 -4.93 0.29
N ASP A 46 -1.10 -4.04 -0.67
CA ASP A 46 -2.43 -3.47 -0.84
C ASP A 46 -2.83 -3.27 -2.31
N VAL A 47 -4.15 -3.27 -2.53
CA VAL A 47 -4.76 -2.83 -3.79
C VAL A 47 -5.99 -2.02 -3.44
N SER A 48 -5.98 -0.74 -3.81
CA SER A 48 -7.11 0.17 -3.61
C SER A 48 -7.62 0.69 -4.94
N VAL A 49 -8.92 0.94 -5.04
CA VAL A 49 -9.54 1.60 -6.20
C VAL A 49 -10.30 2.81 -5.66
N LEU A 50 -9.84 3.99 -6.01
CA LEU A 50 -10.29 5.25 -5.43
C LEU A 50 -11.01 6.08 -6.49
N LEU A 51 -12.23 6.51 -6.18
CA LEU A 51 -12.95 7.49 -6.99
C LEU A 51 -12.36 8.88 -6.72
N GLU A 52 -11.81 9.52 -7.75
CA GLU A 52 -11.25 10.87 -7.62
C GLU A 52 -12.32 11.93 -7.89
N ASP A 53 -13.08 11.77 -8.96
CA ASP A 53 -14.12 12.71 -9.37
C ASP A 53 -15.17 11.97 -10.22
N TYR A 54 -16.39 12.48 -10.25
CA TYR A 54 -17.39 12.03 -11.20
C TYR A 54 -18.32 13.18 -11.61
N SER A 55 -18.64 13.20 -12.90
CA SER A 55 -19.57 14.12 -13.53
C SER A 55 -20.67 13.34 -14.25
N ASN A 56 -21.56 14.05 -14.95
CA ASN A 56 -22.56 13.39 -15.80
C ASN A 56 -21.92 12.68 -17.01
N ASP A 57 -20.72 13.09 -17.41
CA ASP A 57 -20.07 12.59 -18.62
C ASP A 57 -18.96 11.59 -18.32
N GLU A 58 -18.20 11.78 -17.25
CA GLU A 58 -16.97 11.04 -16.94
C GLU A 58 -16.87 10.63 -15.46
N VAL A 59 -16.32 9.44 -15.21
CA VAL A 59 -15.93 8.94 -13.89
C VAL A 59 -14.41 8.82 -13.86
N ARG A 60 -13.74 9.58 -13.00
CA ARG A 60 -12.29 9.50 -12.80
C ARG A 60 -11.99 8.65 -11.59
N TYR A 61 -11.15 7.64 -11.80
CA TYR A 61 -10.70 6.81 -10.70
C TYR A 61 -9.24 6.44 -10.89
N ARG A 62 -8.59 6.10 -9.78
CA ARG A 62 -7.25 5.54 -9.76
C ARG A 62 -7.22 4.20 -9.06
N VAL A 63 -6.32 3.34 -9.49
CA VAL A 63 -6.00 2.05 -8.87
C VAL A 63 -4.60 2.17 -8.29
N GLU A 64 -4.47 2.02 -6.98
CA GLU A 64 -3.19 2.02 -6.28
C GLU A 64 -2.85 0.58 -5.91
N ILE A 65 -1.62 0.16 -6.21
CA ILE A 65 -1.15 -1.20 -5.99
C ILE A 65 0.22 -1.12 -5.34
N ASP A 66 0.31 -1.64 -4.12
CA ASP A 66 1.52 -1.63 -3.31
C ASP A 66 2.15 -3.03 -3.35
N ILE A 67 3.29 -3.14 -4.03
CA ILE A 67 3.96 -4.42 -4.27
C ILE A 67 5.21 -4.50 -3.42
N MET A 68 5.29 -5.52 -2.57
CA MET A 68 6.49 -5.79 -1.78
C MET A 68 7.61 -6.29 -2.70
N ILE A 69 8.71 -5.55 -2.75
CA ILE A 69 9.91 -5.92 -3.50
C ILE A 69 10.88 -6.65 -2.58
N TYR A 70 11.20 -6.06 -1.43
CA TYR A 70 12.22 -6.55 -0.52
C TYR A 70 11.90 -6.13 0.93
N GLU A 71 12.26 -6.97 1.91
CA GLU A 71 12.27 -6.58 3.32
C GLU A 71 13.73 -6.30 3.69
N ALA A 72 14.07 -5.03 3.83
CA ALA A 72 15.43 -4.57 4.02
C ALA A 72 15.96 -4.97 5.41
N ALA A 73 15.13 -4.75 6.43
CA ALA A 73 15.40 -5.15 7.80
C ALA A 73 14.10 -5.38 8.57
N ARG A 74 14.20 -6.20 9.61
CA ARG A 74 13.19 -6.34 10.65
C ARG A 74 13.87 -6.35 12.00
N VAL A 75 13.53 -5.38 12.84
CA VAL A 75 14.08 -5.22 14.17
C VAL A 75 12.99 -5.42 15.20
N TYR A 76 13.35 -6.00 16.34
CA TYR A 76 12.41 -6.26 17.42
C TYR A 76 12.72 -5.34 18.58
N HIS A 77 11.68 -4.65 19.09
CA HIS A 77 11.83 -3.65 20.15
C HIS A 77 12.37 -4.28 21.44
N ASP A 78 12.00 -5.54 21.72
CA ASP A 78 12.52 -6.29 22.87
C ASP A 78 14.03 -6.55 22.76
N GLY A 79 14.52 -6.92 21.58
CA GLY A 79 15.95 -7.13 21.32
C GLY A 79 16.77 -5.84 21.43
N ILE A 80 16.23 -4.71 20.93
CA ILE A 80 16.87 -3.40 21.09
C ILE A 80 16.90 -3.02 22.58
N TYR A 81 15.77 -3.17 23.27
CA TYR A 81 15.66 -2.84 24.69
C TYR A 81 16.59 -3.69 25.56
N GLU A 82 16.66 -5.00 25.33
CA GLU A 82 17.57 -5.92 26.04
C GLU A 82 19.04 -5.52 25.82
N SER A 83 19.42 -5.26 24.56
CA SER A 83 20.79 -4.83 24.25
C SER A 83 21.15 -3.49 24.90
N CYS A 84 20.22 -2.53 24.90
CA CYS A 84 20.42 -1.23 25.57
C CYS A 84 20.48 -1.40 27.10
N SER A 85 19.60 -2.21 27.68
CA SER A 85 19.56 -2.48 29.12
C SER A 85 20.85 -3.15 29.62
N GLU A 86 21.41 -4.10 28.86
CA GLU A 86 22.71 -4.71 29.16
C GLU A 86 23.84 -3.67 29.14
N ALA A 87 23.93 -2.88 28.06
CA ALA A 87 24.96 -1.86 27.90
C ALA A 87 24.90 -0.76 28.98
N ILE A 88 23.70 -0.33 29.37
CA ILE A 88 23.50 0.65 30.45
C ILE A 88 23.77 0.02 31.82
N GLY A 89 23.38 -1.24 32.03
CA GLY A 89 23.68 -1.98 33.27
C GLY A 89 25.17 -2.10 33.55
N GLU A 90 26.00 -2.30 32.53
CA GLU A 90 27.46 -2.27 32.66
C GLU A 90 27.97 -0.91 33.12
N LYS A 91 27.49 0.19 32.54
CA LYS A 91 27.87 1.55 32.93
C LYS A 91 27.44 1.91 34.36
N VAL A 92 26.29 1.40 34.83
CA VAL A 92 25.86 1.53 36.23
C VAL A 92 26.83 0.78 37.15
N ALA A 93 27.20 -0.45 36.80
CA ALA A 93 28.14 -1.25 37.58
C ALA A 93 29.54 -0.61 37.66
N GLU A 94 29.95 0.10 36.60
CA GLU A 94 31.19 0.88 36.55
C GLU A 94 31.09 2.24 37.26
N GLY A 95 29.88 2.65 37.66
CA GLY A 95 29.61 3.90 38.35
C GLY A 95 29.67 5.13 37.44
N GLU A 96 29.54 4.95 36.12
CA GLU A 96 29.49 6.04 35.13
C GLU A 96 28.14 6.76 35.14
N ILE A 97 27.07 6.05 35.51
CA ILE A 97 25.69 6.52 35.62
C ILE A 97 25.04 5.95 36.88
N THR A 98 24.04 6.65 37.41
CA THR A 98 23.32 6.20 38.61
C THR A 98 22.18 5.24 38.26
N GLU A 99 21.73 4.44 39.24
CA GLU A 99 20.54 3.57 39.06
C GLU A 99 19.27 4.38 38.74
N ASP A 100 19.17 5.60 39.29
CA ASP A 100 18.02 6.51 39.06
C ASP A 100 18.00 7.06 37.62
N GLU A 101 19.15 7.15 36.95
CA GLU A 101 19.30 7.61 35.56
C GLU A 101 19.20 6.47 34.55
N ALA A 102 19.33 5.21 34.99
CA ALA A 102 19.47 4.06 34.10
C ALA A 102 18.25 3.85 33.18
N GLU A 103 17.03 4.03 33.69
CA GLU A 103 15.81 3.84 32.89
C GLU A 103 15.72 4.84 31.74
N GLU A 104 15.97 6.12 32.02
CA GLU A 104 15.98 7.19 31.00
C GLU A 104 17.09 6.97 29.96
N GLU A 105 18.26 6.52 30.39
CA GLU A 105 19.39 6.20 29.49
C GLU A 105 19.10 4.99 28.60
N VAL A 106 18.34 3.99 29.08
CA VAL A 106 17.87 2.87 28.25
C VAL A 106 16.88 3.36 27.21
N GLU A 107 15.88 4.16 27.59
CA GLU A 107 14.91 4.72 26.64
C GLU A 107 15.61 5.54 25.55
N ARG A 108 16.57 6.40 25.94
CA ARG A 108 17.35 7.19 24.96
C ARG A 108 18.17 6.29 24.03
N CYS A 109 18.79 5.24 24.56
CA CYS A 109 19.52 4.27 23.75
C CYS A 109 18.60 3.59 22.72
N VAL A 110 17.39 3.19 23.13
CA VAL A 110 16.40 2.57 22.22
C VAL A 110 16.03 3.53 21.10
N ASP A 111 15.72 4.79 21.43
CA ASP A 111 15.40 5.82 20.44
C ASP A 111 16.56 6.08 19.46
N GLU A 112 17.80 6.14 19.97
CA GLU A 112 19.00 6.30 19.15
C GLU A 112 19.23 5.10 18.21
N GLU A 113 19.03 3.87 18.68
CA GLU A 113 19.14 2.67 17.85
C GLU A 113 18.06 2.63 16.77
N VAL A 114 16.80 2.92 17.10
CA VAL A 114 15.71 3.00 16.11
C VAL A 114 16.03 4.08 15.07
N ALA A 115 16.56 5.23 15.47
CA ALA A 115 16.96 6.28 14.55
C ALA A 115 18.07 5.84 13.58
N LYS A 116 19.03 5.03 14.05
CA LYS A 116 20.08 4.45 13.17
C LYS A 116 19.48 3.51 12.13
N TYR A 117 18.53 2.66 12.54
CA TYR A 117 17.84 1.78 11.58
C TYR A 117 16.99 2.58 10.59
N ASP A 118 16.34 3.66 11.02
CA ASP A 118 15.61 4.58 10.14
C ASP A 118 16.56 5.28 9.14
N GLU A 119 17.77 5.66 9.55
CA GLU A 119 18.77 6.23 8.64
C GLU A 119 19.33 5.20 7.65
N GLU A 120 19.58 3.98 8.10
CA GLU A 120 20.22 2.93 7.28
C GLU A 120 19.23 2.27 6.31
N TYR A 121 17.99 2.04 6.74
CA TYR A 121 16.98 1.25 6.01
C TYR A 121 15.73 2.04 5.65
N GLY A 122 15.59 3.31 6.05
CA GLY A 122 14.41 4.13 5.78
C GLY A 122 14.26 4.62 4.33
N GLU A 123 15.26 4.36 3.49
CA GLU A 123 15.21 4.66 2.06
C GLU A 123 15.61 3.44 1.21
N PRO A 124 15.06 3.30 -0.01
CA PRO A 124 15.46 2.22 -0.90
C PRO A 124 16.93 2.36 -1.35
N PRO A 125 17.62 1.26 -1.67
CA PRO A 125 19.02 1.28 -2.11
C PRO A 125 19.26 2.03 -3.44
N PHE A 126 18.19 2.34 -4.19
CA PHE A 126 18.25 3.14 -5.40
C PHE A 126 16.92 3.87 -5.64
N THR A 127 16.99 5.00 -6.32
CA THR A 127 15.78 5.70 -6.77
C THR A 127 15.23 5.06 -8.03
N PHE A 128 13.96 4.65 -7.99
CA PHE A 128 13.21 4.22 -9.16
C PHE A 128 11.93 5.05 -9.31
N ARG A 129 11.75 5.67 -10.47
CA ARG A 129 10.52 6.39 -10.84
C ARG A 129 10.20 6.13 -12.31
N PHE A 130 8.92 5.90 -12.58
CA PHE A 130 8.37 5.70 -13.90
C PHE A 130 7.06 6.47 -14.02
N SER A 131 6.84 7.13 -15.15
CA SER A 131 5.58 7.80 -15.44
C SER A 131 5.27 7.67 -16.93
N SER A 132 4.00 7.42 -17.24
CA SER A 132 3.42 7.49 -18.57
C SER A 132 2.02 8.09 -18.49
N THR A 133 1.28 8.11 -19.60
CA THR A 133 -0.03 8.78 -19.68
C THR A 133 -1.03 8.38 -18.59
N ASN A 134 -1.13 7.09 -18.26
CA ASN A 134 -2.14 6.57 -17.32
C ASN A 134 -1.53 5.76 -16.17
N ILE A 135 -0.20 5.76 -16.02
CA ILE A 135 0.45 4.97 -14.97
C ILE A 135 1.68 5.68 -14.44
N GLU A 136 1.79 5.69 -13.14
CA GLU A 136 2.94 6.17 -12.39
C GLU A 136 3.41 5.05 -11.47
N ALA A 137 4.72 4.94 -11.28
CA ALA A 137 5.28 4.01 -10.32
C ALA A 137 6.53 4.58 -9.69
N GLU A 138 6.69 4.34 -8.40
CA GLU A 138 7.88 4.70 -7.65
C GLU A 138 8.22 3.63 -6.62
N LEU A 139 9.51 3.51 -6.34
CA LEU A 139 10.01 2.67 -5.25
C LEU A 139 10.19 3.56 -4.02
N VAL A 140 9.58 3.14 -2.92
CA VAL A 140 9.69 3.80 -1.61
C VAL A 140 9.88 2.74 -0.54
N THR A 141 10.41 3.13 0.61
CA THR A 141 10.41 2.28 1.80
C THR A 141 9.21 2.64 2.66
N GLU A 142 8.43 1.64 3.04
CA GLU A 142 7.42 1.74 4.08
C GLU A 142 7.97 1.19 5.38
N ILE A 143 7.78 1.94 6.46
CA ILE A 143 8.13 1.50 7.81
C ILE A 143 6.86 1.04 8.51
N ASP A 144 6.80 -0.24 8.82
CA ASP A 144 5.68 -0.91 9.49
C ASP A 144 6.08 -1.22 10.93
N ASP A 145 5.47 -0.53 11.89
CA ASP A 145 5.76 -0.65 13.33
C ASP A 145 4.50 -1.06 14.09
N ASP A 146 4.48 -2.29 14.58
CA ASP A 146 3.35 -2.86 15.31
C ASP A 146 3.52 -2.76 16.85
N GLY A 147 4.57 -2.07 17.30
CA GLY A 147 4.94 -1.94 18.72
C GLY A 147 5.67 -3.17 19.29
N TYR A 148 5.78 -4.26 18.54
CA TYR A 148 6.62 -5.42 18.85
C TYR A 148 7.85 -5.48 17.94
N ALA A 149 7.64 -5.27 16.64
CA ALA A 149 8.68 -5.22 15.63
C ALA A 149 8.47 -4.04 14.69
N ARG A 150 9.59 -3.53 14.19
CA ARG A 150 9.66 -2.51 13.16
C ARG A 150 10.28 -3.12 11.90
N SER A 151 9.57 -3.03 10.79
CA SER A 151 9.97 -3.62 9.50
C SER A 151 10.15 -2.54 8.45
N TYR A 152 11.27 -2.62 7.72
CA TYR A 152 11.62 -1.71 6.64
C TYR A 152 11.41 -2.42 5.32
N ILE A 153 10.37 -2.03 4.60
CA ILE A 153 9.87 -2.78 3.46
C ILE A 153 9.93 -1.90 2.22
N ASP A 154 10.71 -2.31 1.24
CA ASP A 154 10.75 -1.64 -0.05
C ASP A 154 9.53 -2.04 -0.87
N VAL A 155 8.72 -1.04 -1.21
CA VAL A 155 7.44 -1.16 -1.88
C VAL A 155 7.49 -0.42 -3.21
N LEU A 156 7.20 -1.14 -4.29
CA LEU A 156 6.90 -0.55 -5.58
C LEU A 156 5.43 -0.12 -5.57
N LYS A 157 5.19 1.18 -5.40
CA LYS A 157 3.87 1.80 -5.48
C LYS A 157 3.54 2.06 -6.92
N VAL A 158 2.41 1.54 -7.39
CA VAL A 158 1.92 1.72 -8.76
C VAL A 158 0.55 2.39 -8.72
N VAL A 159 0.42 3.52 -9.39
CA VAL A 159 -0.83 4.26 -9.54
C VAL A 159 -1.26 4.20 -10.99
N TYR A 160 -2.44 3.65 -11.26
CA TYR A 160 -3.04 3.58 -12.59
C TYR A 160 -4.31 4.43 -12.65
N MET A 161 -4.40 5.34 -13.62
CA MET A 161 -5.48 6.33 -13.72
C MET A 161 -6.38 6.05 -14.92
N GLN A 162 -7.70 6.22 -14.72
CA GLN A 162 -8.71 5.99 -15.74
C GLN A 162 -9.83 7.03 -15.70
N SER A 163 -10.43 7.25 -16.88
CA SER A 163 -11.53 8.20 -17.10
C SER A 163 -12.59 7.67 -18.08
N PRO A 164 -13.28 6.57 -17.75
CA PRO A 164 -14.41 6.12 -18.55
C PRO A 164 -15.61 7.08 -18.47
N TYR A 165 -16.49 6.96 -19.46
CA TYR A 165 -17.76 7.68 -19.42
C TYR A 165 -18.68 7.22 -18.28
N SER A 166 -19.37 8.15 -17.62
CA SER A 166 -20.25 7.84 -16.47
C SER A 166 -21.35 6.84 -16.76
N TRP A 167 -21.89 6.85 -17.99
CA TRP A 167 -22.97 5.93 -18.39
C TRP A 167 -22.56 4.46 -18.32
N VAL A 168 -21.25 4.16 -18.39
CA VAL A 168 -20.71 2.80 -18.22
C VAL A 168 -21.09 2.26 -16.85
N PHE A 169 -20.99 3.07 -15.80
CA PHE A 169 -21.34 2.69 -14.43
C PHE A 169 -22.82 2.86 -14.11
N GLU A 170 -23.49 3.91 -14.61
CA GLU A 170 -24.90 4.17 -14.31
C GLU A 170 -25.84 3.00 -14.69
N ARG A 171 -25.46 2.25 -15.73
CA ARG A 171 -26.28 1.20 -16.34
C ARG A 171 -25.66 -0.19 -16.22
N ALA A 172 -24.54 -0.33 -15.50
CA ALA A 172 -23.81 -1.59 -15.41
C ALA A 172 -24.64 -2.65 -14.69
N SER A 173 -24.89 -3.77 -15.37
CA SER A 173 -25.28 -5.02 -14.69
C SER A 173 -24.06 -5.67 -14.03
N ASP A 174 -24.28 -6.65 -13.15
CA ASP A 174 -23.16 -7.39 -12.54
C ASP A 174 -22.24 -8.05 -13.58
N ARG A 175 -22.82 -8.52 -14.69
CA ARG A 175 -22.06 -9.09 -15.81
C ARG A 175 -21.24 -8.03 -16.55
N ASP A 176 -21.74 -6.80 -16.66
CA ASP A 176 -20.98 -5.70 -17.25
C ASP A 176 -19.81 -5.34 -16.34
N ILE A 177 -20.03 -5.27 -15.02
CA ILE A 177 -18.97 -5.04 -14.03
C ILE A 177 -17.88 -6.12 -14.14
N GLU A 178 -18.23 -7.40 -14.22
CA GLU A 178 -17.24 -8.48 -14.42
C GLU A 178 -16.40 -8.28 -15.68
N ARG A 179 -17.03 -7.89 -16.78
CA ARG A 179 -16.30 -7.62 -18.04
C ARG A 179 -15.40 -6.40 -17.93
N MET A 180 -15.83 -5.36 -17.22
CA MET A 180 -15.01 -4.19 -16.94
C MET A 180 -13.79 -4.58 -16.10
N VAL A 181 -13.99 -5.35 -15.02
CA VAL A 181 -12.90 -5.84 -14.17
C VAL A 181 -11.86 -6.60 -14.98
N GLU A 182 -12.28 -7.60 -15.77
CA GLU A 182 -11.33 -8.38 -16.58
C GLU A 182 -10.63 -7.54 -17.66
N ALA A 183 -11.31 -6.53 -18.21
CA ALA A 183 -10.70 -5.61 -19.17
C ALA A 183 -9.64 -4.72 -18.51
N GLU A 184 -9.88 -4.23 -17.29
CA GLU A 184 -8.91 -3.44 -16.53
C GLU A 184 -7.72 -4.28 -16.09
N VAL A 185 -7.96 -5.48 -15.55
CA VAL A 185 -6.89 -6.43 -15.21
C VAL A 185 -5.99 -6.71 -16.41
N SER A 186 -6.58 -6.92 -17.59
CA SER A 186 -5.83 -7.18 -18.82
C SER A 186 -4.98 -5.99 -19.28
N GLN A 187 -5.39 -4.76 -18.97
CA GLN A 187 -4.65 -3.55 -19.30
C GLN A 187 -3.53 -3.25 -18.30
N ILE A 188 -3.83 -3.39 -17.00
CA ILE A 188 -2.94 -3.04 -15.89
C ILE A 188 -1.81 -4.06 -15.76
N LEU A 189 -2.15 -5.35 -15.77
CA LEU A 189 -1.25 -6.44 -15.39
C LEU A 189 0.06 -6.50 -16.19
N PRO A 190 0.07 -6.39 -17.54
CA PRO A 190 1.32 -6.50 -18.30
C PRO A 190 2.33 -5.39 -17.96
N THR A 191 1.85 -4.22 -17.54
CA THR A 191 2.73 -3.12 -17.15
C THR A 191 3.27 -3.33 -15.74
N ILE A 192 2.43 -3.75 -14.81
CA ILE A 192 2.88 -4.11 -13.45
C ILE A 192 3.93 -5.21 -13.47
N GLU A 193 3.70 -6.29 -14.23
CA GLU A 193 4.68 -7.38 -14.33
C GLU A 193 6.03 -6.90 -14.86
N ARG A 194 6.03 -5.97 -15.82
CA ARG A 194 7.26 -5.40 -16.37
C ARG A 194 7.98 -4.51 -15.35
N LEU A 195 7.24 -3.64 -14.65
CA LEU A 195 7.79 -2.79 -13.61
C LEU A 195 8.36 -3.63 -12.47
N TYR A 196 7.60 -4.60 -11.96
CA TYR A 196 8.06 -5.53 -10.92
C TYR A 196 9.34 -6.25 -11.31
N LYS A 197 9.40 -6.85 -12.51
CA LYS A 197 10.60 -7.56 -12.98
C LYS A 197 11.79 -6.63 -13.13
N ALA A 198 11.58 -5.42 -13.66
CA ALA A 198 12.64 -4.43 -13.81
C ALA A 198 13.19 -4.00 -12.45
N THR A 199 12.32 -3.65 -11.50
CA THR A 199 12.71 -3.25 -10.14
C THR A 199 13.41 -4.39 -9.42
N LYS A 200 12.86 -5.61 -9.48
CA LYS A 200 13.47 -6.78 -8.82
C LYS A 200 14.86 -7.12 -9.38
N ALA A 201 15.05 -6.99 -10.69
CA ALA A 201 16.36 -7.22 -11.30
C ALA A 201 17.44 -6.25 -10.79
N LEU A 202 17.05 -5.04 -10.36
CA LEU A 202 17.97 -4.07 -9.74
C LEU A 202 18.39 -4.46 -8.32
N TYR A 203 17.61 -5.30 -7.61
CA TYR A 203 18.01 -5.87 -6.31
C TYR A 203 18.86 -7.14 -6.46
N GLU A 204 18.77 -7.84 -7.60
CA GLU A 204 19.47 -9.09 -7.85
C GLU A 204 20.85 -8.90 -8.54
N GLY A 205 21.13 -7.69 -9.05
CA GLY A 205 22.35 -7.35 -9.80
C GLY A 205 23.40 -6.68 -8.93
#